data_AF-A0A3S2CDH4-F1
#
_entry.id   AF-A0A3S2CDH4-F1
#
_cell.length_a   1.000
_cell.length_b   1.000
_cell.length_c   1.000
_cell.angle_alpha   90.00
_cell.angle_beta   90.00
_cell.angle_gamma   90.00
#
_symmetry.space_group_name_H-M   'P 1'
#
loop_
_entity.id
_entity.type
_entity.pdbx_description
1 polymer ?
#
loop_
_entity_poly.entity_id
_entity_poly.type
_entity_poly.pdbx_seq_one_letter_code
_entity_poly.pdbx_strand_id
1 'polypeptide(L)'
;DLHSALAASAAIPAVFRPVMRDGRLLIDGGIYNPVPFDLIENDADIIIGVDVVGAPEEADRKQPTSVDLMFGATQLMMQSIIANKLKQCRPDILVRPAVSRYRVLDFLKIDALMNETVDIKDELKRQVEKAVEARNSAAIKGRRGKQVG
;
A
#
# COMPACT_ATOMS: atom_id res chain seq x y z
N ASP A 1 4.45 21.31 -8.74
CA ASP A 1 3.32 20.75 -9.54
C ASP A 1 3.09 19.27 -9.22
N LEU A 2 2.01 18.66 -9.75
CA LEU A 2 1.62 17.26 -9.49
C LEU A 2 2.56 16.25 -10.17
N HIS A 3 3.03 16.52 -11.39
CA HIS A 3 3.86 15.58 -12.14
C HIS A 3 5.21 15.37 -11.45
N SER A 4 5.84 16.45 -11.01
CA SER A 4 7.08 16.38 -10.22
C SER A 4 6.89 15.63 -8.90
N ALA A 5 5.72 15.72 -8.26
CA ALA A 5 5.45 15.03 -7.00
C ALA A 5 5.30 13.52 -7.21
N LEU A 6 4.55 13.14 -8.24
CA LEU A 6 4.39 11.73 -8.64
C LEU A 6 5.74 11.13 -9.06
N ALA A 7 6.53 11.84 -9.87
CA ALA A 7 7.85 11.38 -10.30
C ALA A 7 8.81 11.20 -9.10
N ALA A 8 8.81 12.14 -8.15
CA ALA A 8 9.60 12.00 -6.92
C ALA A 8 9.15 10.80 -6.08
N SER A 9 7.84 10.62 -5.93
CA SER A 9 7.28 9.51 -5.14
C SER A 9 7.57 8.14 -5.74
N ALA A 10 7.75 8.03 -7.06
CA ALA A 10 8.02 6.80 -7.78
C ALA A 10 9.50 6.64 -8.21
N ALA A 11 10.42 7.46 -7.68
CA ALA A 11 11.83 7.47 -8.05
C ALA A 11 12.60 6.31 -7.37
N ILE A 12 12.27 5.07 -7.75
CA ILE A 12 12.84 3.84 -7.17
C ILE A 12 14.35 3.82 -7.40
N PRO A 13 15.18 3.72 -6.34
CA PRO A 13 16.63 3.64 -6.48
C PRO A 13 17.07 2.51 -7.41
N ALA A 14 18.12 2.78 -8.20
CA ALA A 14 18.64 1.89 -9.24
C ALA A 14 17.72 1.64 -10.46
N VAL A 15 16.44 2.05 -10.42
CA VAL A 15 15.50 1.93 -11.55
C VAL A 15 15.23 3.29 -12.19
N PHE A 16 14.93 4.29 -11.36
CA PHE A 16 14.62 5.64 -11.79
C PHE A 16 15.58 6.67 -11.17
N ARG A 17 15.77 7.80 -11.85
CA ARG A 17 16.62 8.88 -11.35
C ARG A 17 15.93 9.60 -10.18
N PRO A 18 16.66 9.98 -9.12
CA PRO A 18 16.14 10.85 -8.08
C PRO A 18 15.64 12.19 -8.66
N VAL A 19 14.66 12.80 -8.00
CA VAL A 19 14.02 14.04 -8.46
C VAL A 19 14.40 15.19 -7.53
N MET A 20 14.88 16.30 -8.10
CA MET A 20 15.10 17.55 -7.35
C MET A 20 13.78 18.30 -7.22
N ARG A 21 13.34 18.56 -5.98
CA ARG A 21 12.13 19.32 -5.70
C ARG A 21 12.29 20.12 -4.41
N ASP A 22 11.91 21.40 -4.43
CA ASP A 22 11.96 22.29 -3.26
C ASP A 22 13.35 22.30 -2.58
N GLY A 23 14.41 22.27 -3.39
CA GLY A 23 15.81 22.25 -2.92
C GLY A 23 16.28 20.89 -2.34
N ARG A 24 15.47 19.84 -2.44
CA ARG A 24 15.78 18.49 -1.91
C ARG A 24 15.89 17.47 -3.03
N LEU A 25 16.81 16.53 -2.88
CA LEU A 25 16.90 15.35 -3.72
C LEU A 25 16.00 14.28 -3.13
N LEU A 26 14.97 13.86 -3.88
CA LEU A 26 13.94 12.92 -3.44
C LEU A 26 14.07 11.58 -4.17
N ILE A 27 13.79 10.51 -3.42
CA ILE A 27 13.68 9.13 -3.92
C ILE A 27 12.29 8.59 -3.57
N ASP A 28 11.99 7.39 -4.05
CA ASP A 28 10.74 6.68 -3.79
C ASP A 28 10.33 6.67 -2.32
N GLY A 29 9.07 7.05 -2.06
CA GLY A 29 8.53 7.16 -0.71
C GLY A 29 8.23 5.81 -0.06
N GLY A 30 8.10 4.74 -0.84
CA GLY A 30 7.79 3.40 -0.38
C GLY A 30 8.86 2.82 0.55
N ILE A 31 10.10 3.25 0.39
CA ILE A 31 11.22 2.89 1.28
C ILE A 31 10.96 3.39 2.72
N TYR A 32 10.27 4.51 2.88
CA TYR A 32 10.01 5.15 4.17
C TYR A 32 8.59 4.88 4.71
N ASN A 33 7.58 5.01 3.85
CA ASN A 33 6.17 4.82 4.18
C ASN A 33 5.44 4.08 3.04
N PRO A 34 5.58 2.75 2.94
CA PRO A 34 5.07 1.95 1.82
C PRO A 34 3.54 1.93 1.69
N VAL A 35 2.81 2.03 2.80
CA VAL A 35 1.34 2.11 2.80
C VAL A 35 0.94 3.26 3.73
N PRO A 36 0.85 4.50 3.23
CA PRO A 36 0.74 5.71 4.04
C PRO A 36 -0.68 5.97 4.55
N PHE A 37 -1.38 4.94 5.02
CA PHE A 37 -2.76 5.05 5.54
C PHE A 37 -2.85 5.93 6.79
N ASP A 38 -1.76 6.06 7.54
CA ASP A 38 -1.64 6.87 8.75
C ASP A 38 -1.75 8.36 8.47
N LEU A 39 -1.38 8.81 7.27
CA LEU A 39 -1.38 10.23 6.92
C LEU A 39 -2.80 10.82 6.80
N ILE A 40 -3.81 9.96 6.64
CA ILE A 40 -5.20 10.34 6.43
C ILE A 40 -6.13 9.81 7.51
N GLU A 41 -5.58 9.35 8.65
CA GLU A 41 -6.34 8.76 9.76
C GLU A 41 -7.49 9.65 10.24
N ASN A 42 -7.28 10.96 10.25
CA ASN A 42 -8.25 11.94 10.72
C ASN A 42 -9.01 12.64 9.58
N ASP A 43 -8.65 12.36 8.33
CA ASP A 43 -9.19 13.05 7.14
C ASP A 43 -10.20 12.18 6.37
N ALA A 44 -10.34 10.91 6.73
CA ALA A 44 -11.19 9.94 6.04
C ALA A 44 -12.16 9.22 6.98
N ASP A 45 -13.37 8.97 6.46
CA ASP A 45 -14.40 8.21 7.16
C ASP A 45 -14.12 6.70 7.17
N ILE A 46 -13.55 6.18 6.09
CA ILE A 46 -13.21 4.78 5.92
C ILE A 46 -11.87 4.76 5.17
N ILE A 47 -10.89 4.08 5.75
CA ILE A 47 -9.53 3.97 5.21
C ILE A 47 -9.31 2.57 4.68
N ILE A 48 -8.92 2.50 3.41
CA ILE A 48 -8.60 1.25 2.72
C ILE A 48 -7.11 1.27 2.39
N GLY A 49 -6.32 0.47 3.10
CA GLY A 49 -4.91 0.26 2.79
C GLY A 49 -4.77 -0.85 1.75
N VAL A 50 -3.99 -0.59 0.68
CA VAL A 50 -3.63 -1.62 -0.30
C VAL A 50 -2.14 -1.84 -0.23
N ASP A 51 -1.76 -2.98 0.34
CA ASP A 51 -0.37 -3.40 0.53
C ASP A 51 0.02 -4.35 -0.61
N VAL A 52 0.71 -3.78 -1.61
CA VAL A 52 1.28 -4.52 -2.75
C VAL A 52 2.75 -4.84 -2.57
N VAL A 53 3.29 -4.67 -1.36
CA VAL A 53 4.69 -5.02 -1.08
C VAL A 53 4.79 -6.55 -1.11
N GLY A 54 5.47 -7.05 -2.14
CA GLY A 54 5.80 -8.46 -2.26
C GLY A 54 6.64 -8.96 -1.08
N ALA A 55 6.73 -10.28 -0.95
CA ALA A 55 7.77 -10.92 -0.17
C ALA A 55 8.91 -11.34 -1.10
N PRO A 56 10.16 -11.44 -0.60
CA PRO A 56 11.22 -12.11 -1.33
C PRO A 56 10.75 -13.53 -1.69
N GLU A 57 10.54 -13.80 -2.98
CA GLU A 57 10.30 -15.15 -3.47
C GLU A 57 11.62 -15.89 -3.70
N GLU A 58 11.56 -17.22 -3.66
CA GLU A 58 12.69 -18.05 -4.06
C GLU A 58 13.11 -17.70 -5.48
N ALA A 59 14.36 -17.31 -5.66
CA ALA A 59 14.85 -16.96 -6.98
C ALA A 59 14.85 -18.20 -7.88
N ASP A 60 14.20 -18.11 -9.06
CA ASP A 60 14.39 -19.06 -10.16
C ASP A 60 15.88 -19.27 -10.53
N ARG A 61 16.73 -18.31 -10.16
CA ARG A 61 18.17 -18.34 -10.35
C ARG A 61 18.87 -18.87 -9.09
N LYS A 62 19.73 -19.87 -9.27
CA LYS A 62 20.56 -20.48 -8.21
C LYS A 62 21.41 -19.49 -7.39
N GLN A 63 21.70 -18.29 -7.91
CA GLN A 63 22.43 -17.25 -7.19
C GLN A 63 21.85 -15.85 -7.50
N PRO A 64 21.35 -15.11 -6.50
CA PRO A 64 20.86 -13.74 -6.68
C PRO A 64 22.02 -12.75 -6.88
N THR A 65 21.77 -11.70 -7.68
CA THR A 65 22.73 -10.60 -7.88
C THR A 65 22.71 -9.64 -6.68
N SER A 66 23.71 -8.75 -6.56
CA SER A 66 23.70 -7.70 -5.54
C SER A 66 22.47 -6.79 -5.61
N VAL A 67 21.96 -6.53 -6.83
CA VAL A 67 20.74 -5.75 -7.04
C VAL A 67 19.52 -6.52 -6.52
N ASP A 68 19.43 -7.83 -6.79
CA ASP A 68 18.35 -8.68 -6.28
C ASP A 68 18.36 -8.71 -4.73
N LEU A 69 19.54 -8.80 -4.12
CA LEU A 69 19.70 -8.77 -2.66
C LEU A 69 19.28 -7.43 -2.06
N MET A 70 19.67 -6.31 -2.69
CA MET A 70 19.23 -4.97 -2.26
C MET A 70 17.71 -4.82 -2.36
N PHE A 71 17.10 -5.33 -3.43
CA PHE A 71 15.65 -5.29 -3.62
C PHE A 71 14.93 -6.14 -2.57
N GLY A 72 15.41 -7.37 -2.31
CA GLY A 72 14.88 -8.23 -1.25
C GLY A 72 15.00 -7.59 0.14
N ALA A 73 16.15 -6.97 0.46
CA ALA A 73 16.33 -6.25 1.72
C ALA A 73 15.38 -5.05 1.85
N THR A 74 15.15 -4.31 0.76
CA THR A 74 14.20 -3.19 0.74
C THR A 74 12.76 -3.68 0.97
N GLN A 75 12.36 -4.81 0.37
CA GLN A 75 11.05 -5.42 0.63
C GLN A 75 10.88 -5.83 2.10
N LEU A 76 11.87 -6.50 2.70
CA LEU A 76 11.83 -6.88 4.12
C LEU A 76 11.72 -5.65 5.03
N MET A 77 12.43 -4.57 4.71
CA MET A 77 12.33 -3.31 5.44
C MET A 77 10.93 -2.71 5.32
N MET A 78 10.36 -2.65 4.11
CA MET A 78 9.00 -2.16 3.89
C MET A 78 7.97 -3.00 4.67
N GLN A 79 8.09 -4.33 4.66
CA GLN A 79 7.24 -5.23 5.44
C GLN A 79 7.35 -4.97 6.95
N SER A 80 8.56 -4.74 7.46
CA SER A 80 8.79 -4.38 8.87
C SER A 80 8.12 -3.05 9.24
N ILE A 81 8.23 -2.03 8.36
CA ILE A 81 7.57 -0.74 8.54
C ILE A 81 6.04 -0.92 8.59
N ILE A 82 5.46 -1.67 7.64
CA ILE A 82 4.00 -1.93 7.60
C ILE A 82 3.57 -2.67 8.86
N ALA A 83 4.28 -3.74 9.24
CA ALA A 83 3.97 -4.52 10.42
C ALA A 83 4.02 -3.68 11.71
N ASN A 84 4.96 -2.74 11.80
CA ASN A 84 5.04 -1.83 12.94
C ASN A 84 3.91 -0.79 12.94
N LYS A 85 3.60 -0.20 11.77
CA LYS A 85 2.49 0.76 11.64
C LYS A 85 1.15 0.14 12.01
N LEU A 86 0.88 -1.08 11.55
CA LEU A 86 -0.34 -1.83 11.86
C LEU A 86 -0.54 -2.15 13.35
N LYS A 87 0.49 -1.95 14.20
CA LYS A 87 0.37 -2.03 15.67
C LYS A 87 -0.04 -0.70 16.30
N GLN A 88 0.21 0.42 15.62
CA GLN A 88 -0.04 1.77 16.10
C GLN A 88 -1.39 2.30 15.61
N CYS A 89 -1.65 2.13 14.31
CA CYS A 89 -2.87 2.53 13.62
C CYS A 89 -3.22 1.44 12.59
N ARG A 90 -4.50 1.22 12.34
CA ARG A 90 -4.95 0.27 11.32
C ARG A 90 -5.93 0.94 10.37
N PRO A 91 -5.82 0.70 9.05
CA PRO A 91 -6.92 1.04 8.17
C PRO A 91 -8.13 0.16 8.50
N ASP A 92 -9.34 0.64 8.23
CA ASP A 92 -10.57 -0.14 8.39
C ASP A 92 -10.54 -1.42 7.55
N ILE A 93 -9.94 -1.33 6.36
CA ILE A 93 -9.79 -2.43 5.42
C ILE A 93 -8.32 -2.50 4.97
N LEU A 94 -7.72 -3.68 5.01
CA LEU A 94 -6.38 -3.92 4.47
C LEU A 94 -6.44 -4.99 3.38
N VAL A 95 -6.09 -4.61 2.16
CA VAL A 95 -6.04 -5.49 1.00
C VAL A 95 -4.59 -5.88 0.72
N ARG A 96 -4.34 -7.18 0.53
CA ARG A 96 -3.01 -7.74 0.20
C ARG A 96 -3.13 -8.68 -0.99
N PRO A 97 -3.02 -8.19 -2.23
CA PRO A 97 -3.04 -9.05 -3.40
C PRO A 97 -1.78 -9.92 -3.45
N ALA A 98 -1.91 -11.14 -3.94
CA ALA A 98 -0.79 -12.07 -4.10
C ALA A 98 0.05 -11.69 -5.33
N VAL A 99 0.86 -10.63 -5.20
CA VAL A 99 1.67 -10.06 -6.31
C VAL A 99 3.16 -10.36 -6.23
N SER A 100 3.62 -11.13 -5.24
CA SER A 100 5.04 -11.39 -4.98
C SER A 100 5.81 -11.95 -6.19
N ARG A 101 5.14 -12.70 -7.08
CA ARG A 101 5.71 -13.29 -8.30
C ARG A 101 6.02 -12.28 -9.42
N TYR A 102 5.50 -11.06 -9.31
CA TYR A 102 5.65 -10.02 -10.32
C TYR A 102 6.77 -9.06 -9.93
N ARG A 103 7.73 -8.87 -10.82
CA ARG A 103 8.82 -7.91 -10.61
C ARG A 103 8.36 -6.49 -10.96
N VAL A 104 9.06 -5.49 -10.41
CA VAL A 104 8.80 -4.05 -10.68
C VAL A 104 8.79 -3.72 -12.18
N LEU A 105 9.55 -4.46 -12.99
CA LEU A 105 9.68 -4.23 -14.44
C LEU A 105 8.88 -5.23 -15.30
N ASP A 106 8.03 -6.07 -14.72
CA ASP A 106 7.21 -7.08 -15.43
C ASP A 106 5.97 -6.45 -16.11
N PHE A 107 6.15 -5.33 -16.83
CA PHE A 107 5.05 -4.60 -17.48
C PHE A 107 4.26 -5.42 -18.51
N LEU A 108 4.86 -6.47 -19.08
CA LEU A 108 4.20 -7.34 -20.07
C LEU A 108 3.27 -8.38 -19.43
N LYS A 109 3.25 -8.50 -18.09
CA LYS A 109 2.43 -9.49 -17.37
C LYS A 109 1.17 -8.87 -16.74
N ILE A 110 0.78 -7.66 -17.15
CA ILE A 110 -0.37 -6.95 -16.58
C ILE A 110 -1.65 -7.78 -16.68
N ASP A 111 -1.94 -8.39 -17.84
CA ASP A 111 -3.17 -9.16 -18.01
C ASP A 111 -3.23 -10.38 -17.07
N ALA A 112 -2.10 -11.06 -16.89
CA ALA A 112 -2.00 -12.17 -15.94
C ALA A 112 -2.21 -11.69 -14.50
N LEU A 113 -1.55 -10.59 -14.11
CA LEU A 113 -1.70 -9.98 -12.78
C LEU A 113 -3.16 -9.58 -12.51
N MET A 114 -3.82 -8.93 -13.47
CA MET A 114 -5.21 -8.50 -13.34
C MET A 114 -6.17 -9.69 -13.22
N ASN A 115 -5.94 -10.76 -14.00
CA ASN A 115 -6.73 -11.99 -13.91
C ASN A 115 -6.54 -12.71 -12.57
N GLU A 116 -5.31 -12.80 -12.07
CA GLU A 116 -5.00 -13.44 -10.78
C GLU A 116 -5.56 -12.68 -9.57
N THR A 117 -5.83 -11.38 -9.72
CA THR A 117 -6.31 -10.51 -8.64
C THR A 117 -7.79 -10.16 -8.75
N VAL A 118 -8.51 -10.71 -9.73
CA VAL A 118 -9.90 -10.33 -10.03
C VAL A 118 -10.85 -10.57 -8.84
N ASP A 119 -10.67 -11.67 -8.11
CA ASP A 119 -11.54 -12.06 -7.00
C ASP A 119 -11.46 -11.10 -5.80
N ILE A 120 -10.36 -10.34 -5.69
CA ILE A 120 -10.16 -9.32 -4.65
C ILE A 120 -11.23 -8.24 -4.74
N LYS A 121 -11.71 -7.94 -5.95
CA LYS A 121 -12.77 -6.96 -6.17
C LYS A 121 -14.03 -7.30 -5.38
N ASP A 122 -14.49 -8.55 -5.46
CA ASP A 122 -15.76 -8.96 -4.85
C ASP A 122 -15.63 -9.08 -3.33
N GLU A 123 -14.47 -9.51 -2.84
CA GLU A 123 -14.18 -9.49 -1.40
C GLU A 123 -14.12 -8.06 -0.86
N LEU A 124 -13.41 -7.16 -1.54
CA LEU A 124 -13.32 -5.76 -1.14
C LEU A 124 -14.70 -5.09 -1.13
N LYS A 125 -15.55 -5.36 -2.13
CA LYS A 125 -16.94 -4.86 -2.15
C LYS A 125 -17.70 -5.24 -0.88
N ARG A 126 -17.65 -6.52 -0.48
CA ARG A 126 -18.31 -7.00 0.75
C ARG A 126 -17.77 -6.32 2.01
N GLN A 127 -16.45 -6.09 2.07
CA GLN A 127 -15.83 -5.42 3.22
C GLN A 127 -16.23 -3.94 3.29
N VAL A 128 -16.28 -3.26 2.14
CA VAL A 128 -16.74 -1.86 2.06
C VAL A 128 -18.20 -1.73 2.46
N GLU A 129 -19.09 -2.61 1.97
CA GLU A 129 -20.51 -2.63 2.37
C GLU A 129 -20.65 -2.75 3.90
N LYS A 130 -19.95 -3.71 4.51
CA LYS A 130 -19.94 -3.89 5.96
C LYS A 130 -19.43 -2.67 6.72
N ALA A 131 -18.35 -2.02 6.23
CA ALA A 131 -17.79 -0.83 6.87
C ALA A 131 -18.76 0.35 6.82
N VAL A 132 -19.44 0.56 5.68
CA VAL A 132 -20.46 1.60 5.51
C VAL A 132 -21.67 1.34 6.42
N GLU A 133 -22.17 0.11 6.50
CA GLU A 133 -23.28 -0.27 7.37
C GLU A 133 -22.98 -0.08 8.87
N ALA A 134 -21.78 -0.49 9.31
CA ALA A 134 -21.32 -0.32 10.68
C ALA A 134 -21.26 1.17 11.06
N ARG A 135 -20.73 2.01 10.16
CA ARG A 135 -20.65 3.47 10.36
C ARG A 135 -22.03 4.12 10.44
N ASN A 136 -22.93 3.76 9.53
CA ASN A 136 -24.30 4.28 9.53
C ASN A 136 -25.03 3.91 10.83
N SER A 137 -24.85 2.68 11.31
CA SER A 137 -25.43 2.21 12.57
C SER A 137 -24.90 2.97 13.79
N ALA A 138 -23.59 3.27 13.83
CA ALA A 138 -22.97 4.07 14.89
C ALA A 138 -23.48 5.52 14.89
N ALA A 139 -23.64 6.14 13.72
CA ALA A 139 -24.18 7.49 13.59
C ALA A 139 -25.62 7.60 14.11
N ILE A 140 -26.46 6.59 13.85
CA ILE A 140 -27.85 6.53 14.34
C ILE A 140 -27.89 6.40 15.87
N LYS A 141 -27.05 5.54 16.46
CA LYS A 141 -26.96 5.38 17.92
C LYS A 141 -26.49 6.66 18.62
N GLY A 142 -25.49 7.34 18.07
CA GLY A 142 -24.98 8.61 18.61
C GLY A 142 -26.02 9.74 18.63
N ARG A 143 -26.93 9.77 17.64
CA ARG A 143 -28.05 10.74 17.60
C ARG A 143 -29.12 10.49 18.65
N ARG A 144 -29.47 9.22 18.90
CA ARG A 144 -30.47 8.85 19.92
C ARG A 144 -29.98 9.10 21.35
N GLY A 145 -28.69 8.92 21.63
CA GLY A 145 -28.10 9.19 22.95
C GLY A 145 -28.09 10.68 23.34
N LYS A 146 -28.03 11.60 22.36
CA LYS A 146 -28.04 13.06 22.61
C LYS A 146 -29.44 13.66 22.82
N GLN A 147 -30.53 12.94 22.52
CA GLN A 147 -31.90 13.43 22.69
C GLN A 147 -32.53 13.06 24.05
N VAL A 148 -31.83 12.31 24.90
CA VAL A 148 -32.33 11.83 26.21
C VAL A 148 -31.53 12.46 27.38
N GLY A 149 -30.73 13.49 27.11
CA GLY A 149 -29.93 14.23 28.11
C GLY A 149 -30.40 15.66 28.26
#